data_AF-A0A7Z1AEY0-F1
#
_entry.id   AF-A0A7Z1AEY0-F1
#
_cell.length_a   1.000
_cell.length_b   1.000
_cell.length_c   1.000
_cell.angle_alpha   90.00
_cell.angle_beta   90.00
_cell.angle_gamma   90.00
#
_symmetry.space_group_name_H-M   'P 1'
#
loop_
_entity.id
_entity.type
_entity.pdbx_description
1 polymer ?
#
loop_
_entity_poly.entity_id
_entity_poly.type
_entity_poly.pdbx_seq_one_letter_code
_entity_poly.pdbx_strand_id
1 'polypeptide(L)'
;MNDSNVVALRAPTGDALGELLKEGARQLLAQAIEAELAELLSQYAEQTVEGQQAVVRNGHLPERTIQTGLGDVAVKVPKVRDRSGQGIKFNSKLVPPYLKRTQNIEEFIPWLYLKGVSTGDMQSALEALLGEGAGGLSAGTVSRLKASWEADYDRWRQRDLSRRCYVYVWADGVYSNVRMDDRLCLLVVVGSDDTGRKEVLAVVDGYRESEASWQEVIEQLESQGLTIPPFRCLSLLGRLITPIVKSQLSHTAPTRTNRACTSLH
;
A
#
# COMPACT_ATOMS: atom_id res chain seq x y z
N MET A 1 -40.23 -13.17 22.85
CA MET A 1 -40.15 -13.31 21.38
C MET A 1 -38.93 -12.54 20.93
N ASN A 2 -37.93 -13.24 20.41
CA ASN A 2 -36.65 -12.68 20.00
C ASN A 2 -36.64 -12.72 18.46
N ASP A 3 -37.26 -11.73 17.82
CA ASP A 3 -37.42 -11.68 16.37
C ASP A 3 -36.14 -11.15 15.71
N SER A 4 -35.14 -12.01 15.58
CA SER A 4 -34.02 -11.78 14.66
C SER A 4 -34.41 -12.24 13.26
N ASN A 5 -34.63 -11.29 12.34
CA ASN A 5 -34.87 -11.52 10.92
C ASN A 5 -33.60 -11.87 10.11
N VAL A 6 -32.57 -12.38 10.76
CA VAL A 6 -31.32 -12.77 10.08
C VAL A 6 -31.48 -14.19 9.55
N VAL A 7 -31.81 -14.31 8.26
CA VAL A 7 -31.78 -15.58 7.55
C VAL A 7 -30.32 -16.01 7.43
N ALA A 8 -29.91 -17.03 8.18
CA ALA A 8 -28.61 -17.64 8.02
C ALA A 8 -28.53 -18.29 6.63
N LEU A 9 -27.78 -17.67 5.71
CA LEU A 9 -27.46 -18.26 4.44
C LEU A 9 -26.62 -19.51 4.73
N ARG A 10 -27.16 -20.69 4.40
CA ARG A 10 -26.42 -21.96 4.51
C ARG A 10 -25.15 -21.84 3.66
N ALA A 11 -23.99 -22.03 4.29
CA ALA A 11 -22.74 -22.23 3.59
C ALA A 11 -22.90 -23.38 2.57
N PRO A 12 -22.36 -23.26 1.34
CA PRO A 12 -22.40 -24.36 0.40
C PRO A 12 -21.65 -25.56 1.00
N THR A 13 -22.29 -26.73 0.94
CA THR A 13 -21.66 -28.03 1.20
C THR A 13 -20.36 -28.15 0.40
N GLY A 14 -19.29 -28.64 1.05
CA GLY A 14 -17.89 -28.61 0.62
C GLY A 14 -17.64 -28.62 -0.89
N ASP A 15 -16.93 -27.58 -1.36
CA ASP A 15 -16.49 -27.43 -2.75
C ASP A 15 -15.38 -28.44 -3.06
N ALA A 16 -15.76 -29.59 -3.63
CA ALA A 16 -14.82 -30.65 -4.02
C ALA A 16 -13.76 -30.15 -5.03
N LEU A 17 -14.10 -29.17 -5.87
CA LEU A 17 -13.15 -28.54 -6.77
C LEU A 17 -12.17 -27.65 -5.99
N GLY A 18 -12.68 -26.86 -5.05
CA GLY A 18 -11.88 -26.04 -4.14
C GLY A 18 -10.85 -26.85 -3.36
N GLU A 19 -11.26 -27.98 -2.77
CA GLU A 19 -10.35 -28.89 -2.06
C GLU A 19 -9.30 -29.52 -2.99
N LEU A 20 -9.70 -29.93 -4.20
CA LEU A 20 -8.76 -30.43 -5.20
C LEU A 20 -7.73 -29.37 -5.61
N LEU A 21 -8.16 -28.13 -5.84
CA LEU A 21 -7.29 -27.02 -6.21
C LEU A 21 -6.33 -26.67 -5.06
N LYS A 22 -6.82 -26.68 -3.82
CA LYS A 22 -6.04 -26.42 -2.62
C LYS A 22 -4.95 -27.46 -2.40
N GLU A 23 -5.29 -28.74 -2.57
CA GLU A 23 -4.32 -29.84 -2.49
C GLU A 23 -3.31 -29.78 -3.65
N GLY A 24 -3.76 -29.49 -4.87
CA GLY A 24 -2.88 -29.26 -6.02
C GLY A 24 -1.90 -28.11 -5.79
N ALA A 25 -2.38 -26.97 -5.28
CA ALA A 25 -1.56 -25.82 -4.92
C ALA A 25 -0.51 -26.17 -3.86
N ARG A 26 -0.89 -26.94 -2.84
CA ARG A 26 0.02 -27.43 -1.79
C ARG A 26 1.15 -28.28 -2.38
N GLN A 27 0.82 -29.22 -3.27
CA GLN A 27 1.80 -30.08 -3.92
C GLN A 27 2.73 -29.30 -4.84
N LEU A 28 2.19 -28.41 -5.67
CA LEU A 28 2.98 -27.55 -6.56
C LEU A 28 3.95 -26.66 -5.77
N LEU A 29 3.48 -26.08 -4.68
CA LEU A 29 4.32 -25.24 -3.82
C LEU A 29 5.44 -26.05 -3.16
N ALA A 30 5.15 -27.26 -2.67
CA ALA A 30 6.17 -28.15 -2.14
C ALA A 30 7.22 -28.51 -3.20
N GLN A 31 6.79 -28.86 -4.42
CA GLN A 31 7.70 -29.16 -5.53
C GLN A 31 8.58 -27.96 -5.90
N ALA A 32 8.01 -26.76 -5.95
CA ALA A 32 8.75 -25.55 -6.27
C ALA A 32 9.80 -25.21 -5.21
N ILE A 33 9.48 -25.37 -3.92
CA ILE A 33 10.43 -25.18 -2.82
C ILE A 33 11.55 -26.23 -2.85
N GLU A 34 11.24 -27.48 -3.19
CA GLU A 34 12.26 -28.53 -3.37
C GLU A 34 13.17 -28.22 -4.56
N ALA A 35 12.65 -27.62 -5.63
CA ALA A 35 13.46 -27.16 -6.75
C ALA A 35 14.42 -26.03 -6.35
N GLU A 36 13.96 -25.03 -5.57
CA GLU A 36 14.84 -23.99 -5.01
C GLU A 36 15.92 -24.58 -4.09
N LEU A 37 15.59 -25.60 -3.30
CA LEU A 37 16.55 -26.30 -2.45
C LEU A 37 17.60 -27.02 -3.29
N ALA A 38 17.17 -27.74 -4.34
CA ALA A 38 18.07 -28.43 -5.25
C ALA A 38 19.03 -27.46 -5.93
N GLU A 39 18.54 -26.28 -6.33
CA GLU A 39 19.37 -25.20 -6.86
C GLU A 39 20.43 -24.76 -5.84
N LEU A 40 20.04 -24.52 -4.57
CA LEU A 40 21.00 -24.19 -3.52
C LEU A 40 22.04 -25.30 -3.35
N LEU A 41 21.62 -26.56 -3.21
CA LEU A 41 22.54 -27.67 -2.99
C LEU A 41 23.51 -27.86 -4.16
N SER A 42 23.06 -27.62 -5.39
CA SER A 42 23.91 -27.69 -6.59
C SER A 42 25.03 -26.64 -6.57
N GLN A 43 24.77 -25.44 -6.03
CA GLN A 43 25.78 -24.38 -5.90
C GLN A 43 26.93 -24.76 -4.94
N TYR A 44 26.67 -25.67 -3.99
CA TYR A 44 27.65 -26.11 -2.98
C TYR A 44 28.07 -27.57 -3.16
N ALA A 45 27.75 -28.20 -4.30
CA ALA A 45 27.97 -29.64 -4.52
C ALA A 45 29.45 -30.04 -4.49
N GLU A 46 30.34 -29.16 -4.96
CA GLU A 46 31.79 -29.39 -4.98
C GLU A 46 32.47 -29.07 -3.64
N GLN A 47 31.77 -28.42 -2.71
CA GLN A 47 32.33 -28.05 -1.42
C GLN A 47 32.22 -29.22 -0.45
N THR A 48 33.36 -29.70 0.03
CA THR A 48 33.44 -30.76 1.04
C THR A 48 34.24 -30.31 2.26
N VAL A 49 33.78 -30.72 3.43
CA VAL A 49 34.44 -30.54 4.73
C VAL A 49 34.64 -31.93 5.33
N GLU A 50 35.88 -32.27 5.68
CA GLU A 50 36.23 -33.59 6.24
C GLU A 50 35.75 -34.77 5.36
N GLY A 51 35.79 -34.61 4.04
CA GLY A 51 35.34 -35.63 3.08
C GLY A 51 33.82 -35.79 2.97
N GLN A 52 33.04 -34.94 3.63
CA GLN A 52 31.57 -34.92 3.53
C GLN A 52 31.10 -33.63 2.87
N GLN A 53 29.91 -33.63 2.25
CA GLN A 53 29.34 -32.41 1.66
C GLN A 53 29.21 -31.30 2.71
N ALA A 54 29.62 -30.08 2.32
CA ALA A 54 29.61 -28.91 3.17
C ALA A 54 28.18 -28.49 3.56
N VAL A 55 27.23 -28.55 2.61
CA VAL A 55 25.83 -28.20 2.83
C VAL A 55 24.97 -29.43 2.57
N VAL A 56 24.21 -29.86 3.59
CA VAL A 56 23.36 -31.05 3.49
C VAL A 56 21.94 -30.76 3.96
N ARG A 57 20.96 -31.46 3.39
CA ARG A 57 19.57 -31.43 3.87
C ARG A 57 19.51 -31.96 5.30
N ASN A 58 18.78 -31.27 6.17
CA ASN A 58 18.62 -31.60 7.57
C ASN A 58 17.17 -31.44 8.04
N GLY A 59 16.27 -32.19 7.40
CA GLY A 59 14.84 -32.19 7.71
C GLY A 59 14.11 -30.96 7.18
N HIS A 60 13.12 -30.50 7.95
CA HIS A 60 12.25 -29.37 7.60
C HIS A 60 12.05 -28.47 8.82
N LEU A 61 11.69 -27.22 8.55
CA LEU A 61 11.11 -26.33 9.54
C LEU A 61 9.72 -26.85 9.98
N PRO A 62 9.21 -26.40 11.14
CA PRO A 62 7.82 -26.64 11.53
C PRO A 62 6.86 -26.24 10.40
N GLU A 63 5.82 -27.04 10.21
CA GLU A 63 4.77 -26.70 9.26
C GLU A 63 4.10 -25.39 9.67
N ARG A 64 3.78 -24.57 8.68
CA ARG A 64 3.03 -23.33 8.89
C ARG A 64 2.04 -23.13 7.76
N THR A 65 1.00 -22.36 8.05
CA THR A 65 -0.06 -22.04 7.10
C THR A 65 0.18 -20.68 6.46
N ILE A 66 -0.08 -20.59 5.16
CA ILE A 66 -0.14 -19.33 4.40
C ILE A 66 -1.56 -19.15 3.90
N GLN A 67 -2.14 -17.99 4.18
CA GLN A 67 -3.46 -17.64 3.66
C GLN A 67 -3.33 -17.24 2.18
N THR A 68 -4.08 -17.92 1.31
CA THR A 68 -4.11 -17.69 -0.14
C THR A 68 -5.56 -17.47 -0.61
N GLY A 69 -5.74 -17.08 -1.87
CA GLY A 69 -7.08 -16.96 -2.47
C GLY A 69 -7.88 -18.27 -2.49
N LEU A 70 -7.21 -19.42 -2.35
CA LEU A 70 -7.83 -20.74 -2.21
C LEU A 70 -8.07 -21.12 -0.73
N GLY A 71 -7.92 -20.16 0.19
CA GLY A 71 -7.90 -20.38 1.62
C GLY A 71 -6.50 -20.75 2.14
N ASP A 72 -6.49 -21.38 3.31
CA ASP A 72 -5.29 -21.69 4.08
C ASP A 72 -4.51 -22.88 3.50
N VAL A 73 -3.28 -22.65 3.02
CA VAL A 73 -2.39 -23.67 2.47
C VAL A 73 -1.26 -23.97 3.45
N ALA A 74 -1.14 -25.24 3.88
CA ALA A 74 -0.06 -25.70 4.74
C ALA A 74 1.25 -25.87 3.95
N VAL A 75 2.35 -25.37 4.51
CA VAL A 75 3.66 -25.37 3.87
C VAL A 75 4.74 -25.85 4.84
N LYS A 76 5.60 -26.73 4.33
CA LYS A 76 6.73 -27.28 5.06
C LYS A 76 8.03 -27.00 4.29
N VAL A 77 8.80 -26.05 4.79
CA VAL A 77 10.03 -25.59 4.13
C VAL A 77 11.20 -26.48 4.57
N PRO A 78 12.00 -27.06 3.65
CA PRO A 78 13.19 -27.82 3.98
C PRO A 78 14.22 -27.00 4.75
N LYS A 79 15.07 -27.68 5.51
CA LYS A 79 16.17 -27.07 6.24
C LYS A 79 17.49 -27.64 5.76
N VAL A 80 18.51 -26.79 5.69
CA VAL A 80 19.89 -27.20 5.43
C VAL A 80 20.73 -27.09 6.70
N ARG A 81 21.73 -27.96 6.80
CA ARG A 81 22.81 -27.88 7.78
C ARG A 81 24.09 -27.55 7.03
N ASP A 82 24.68 -26.43 7.43
CA ASP A 82 26.01 -26.04 7.00
C ASP A 82 27.07 -26.62 7.94
N ARG A 83 28.10 -27.24 7.36
CA ARG A 83 29.28 -27.80 8.04
C ARG A 83 30.55 -26.99 7.75
N SER A 84 30.51 -26.06 6.79
CA SER A 84 31.64 -25.20 6.42
C SER A 84 31.90 -24.07 7.41
N GLY A 85 30.92 -23.75 8.25
CA GLY A 85 31.00 -22.62 9.18
C GLY A 85 30.72 -21.25 8.55
N GLN A 86 30.31 -21.21 7.28
CA GLN A 86 29.99 -19.97 6.54
C GLN A 86 28.61 -19.39 6.89
N GLY A 87 27.78 -20.16 7.61
CA GLY A 87 26.45 -19.73 8.04
C GLY A 87 25.38 -19.87 6.96
N ILE A 88 25.57 -20.80 6.01
CA ILE A 88 24.66 -21.00 4.88
C ILE A 88 23.29 -21.47 5.37
N LYS A 89 22.24 -20.78 4.95
CA LYS A 89 20.84 -21.09 5.27
C LYS A 89 20.00 -21.11 4.00
N PHE A 90 19.06 -22.03 3.93
CA PHE A 90 18.05 -22.05 2.89
C PHE A 90 16.92 -21.09 3.27
N ASN A 91 16.72 -20.07 2.46
CA ASN A 91 15.56 -19.18 2.51
C ASN A 91 14.87 -19.28 1.16
N SER A 92 13.65 -19.82 1.14
CA SER A 92 12.84 -19.90 -0.08
C SER A 92 12.52 -18.50 -0.59
N LYS A 93 12.62 -18.28 -1.90
CA LYS A 93 12.22 -17.00 -2.53
C LYS A 93 10.70 -16.96 -2.67
N LEU A 94 10.08 -18.10 -2.98
CA LEU A 94 8.63 -18.25 -3.08
C LEU A 94 7.93 -18.13 -1.72
N VAL A 95 8.53 -18.69 -0.66
CA VAL A 95 7.96 -18.69 0.70
C VAL A 95 8.98 -18.14 1.69
N PRO A 96 9.23 -16.81 1.69
CA PRO A 96 10.17 -16.19 2.61
C PRO A 96 9.78 -16.42 4.07
N PRO A 97 10.75 -16.41 5.00
CA PRO A 97 10.46 -16.46 6.43
C PRO A 97 9.38 -15.45 6.82
N TYR A 98 8.47 -15.86 7.71
CA TYR A 98 7.38 -15.02 8.23
C TYR A 98 6.29 -14.58 7.22
N LEU A 99 6.34 -14.99 5.95
CA LEU A 99 5.21 -14.84 5.03
C LEU A 99 3.95 -15.49 5.61
N LYS A 100 2.88 -14.71 5.83
CA LYS A 100 1.60 -15.20 6.36
C LYS A 100 0.48 -15.22 5.32
N ARG A 101 0.56 -14.37 4.29
CA ARG A 101 -0.50 -14.16 3.30
C ARG A 101 0.10 -13.88 1.93
N THR A 102 -0.67 -14.18 0.88
CA THR A 102 -0.35 -13.73 -0.48
C THR A 102 -0.64 -12.25 -0.67
N GLN A 103 0.15 -11.56 -1.49
CA GLN A 103 0.02 -10.14 -1.80
C GLN A 103 -1.40 -9.75 -2.26
N ASN A 104 -2.04 -10.57 -3.11
CA ASN A 104 -3.40 -10.30 -3.58
C ASN A 104 -4.43 -10.15 -2.44
N ILE A 105 -4.25 -10.87 -1.33
CA ILE A 105 -5.13 -10.73 -0.16
C ILE A 105 -4.84 -9.42 0.56
N GLU A 106 -3.57 -9.03 0.70
CA GLU A 106 -3.20 -7.76 1.33
C GLU A 106 -3.71 -6.56 0.52
N GLU A 107 -3.67 -6.64 -0.81
CA GLU A 107 -4.18 -5.60 -1.73
C GLU A 107 -5.71 -5.52 -1.77
N PHE A 108 -6.41 -6.62 -1.48
CA PHE A 108 -7.88 -6.64 -1.47
C PHE A 108 -8.48 -5.86 -0.30
N ILE A 109 -7.75 -5.73 0.80
CA ILE A 109 -8.20 -5.05 2.02
C ILE A 109 -8.44 -3.54 1.79
N PRO A 110 -7.51 -2.79 1.18
CA PRO A 110 -7.77 -1.39 0.81
C PRO A 110 -8.98 -1.26 -0.12
N TRP A 111 -9.21 -2.22 -1.03
CA TRP A 111 -10.40 -2.20 -1.90
C TRP A 111 -11.70 -2.32 -1.12
N LEU A 112 -11.78 -3.23 -0.14
CA LEU A 112 -12.96 -3.35 0.73
C LEU A 112 -13.22 -2.04 1.49
N TYR A 113 -12.16 -1.40 1.99
CA TYR A 113 -12.27 -0.12 2.68
C TYR A 113 -12.78 0.99 1.74
N LEU A 114 -12.23 1.09 0.53
CA LEU A 114 -12.69 2.04 -0.50
C LEU A 114 -14.15 1.80 -0.92
N LYS A 115 -14.61 0.55 -0.87
CA LYS A 115 -16.01 0.18 -1.14
C LYS A 115 -16.94 0.42 0.06
N GLY A 116 -16.44 0.95 1.17
CA GLY A 116 -17.24 1.32 2.33
C GLY A 116 -17.56 0.17 3.28
N VAL A 117 -16.84 -0.95 3.18
CA VAL A 117 -16.97 -2.04 4.18
C VAL A 117 -16.39 -1.55 5.50
N SER A 118 -17.22 -1.54 6.55
CA SER A 118 -16.81 -1.10 7.87
C SER A 118 -15.70 -2.01 8.41
N THR A 119 -14.83 -1.50 9.30
CA THR A 119 -13.79 -2.33 9.92
C THR A 119 -14.37 -3.51 10.70
N GLY A 120 -15.60 -3.40 11.23
CA GLY A 120 -16.30 -4.50 11.91
C GLY A 120 -16.84 -5.56 10.96
N ASP A 121 -17.28 -5.17 9.77
CA ASP A 121 -17.84 -6.08 8.75
C ASP A 121 -16.78 -6.65 7.80
N MET A 122 -15.52 -6.21 7.94
CA MET A 122 -14.44 -6.65 7.07
C MET A 122 -14.14 -8.14 7.24
N GLN A 123 -14.24 -8.66 8.47
CA GLN A 123 -14.03 -10.07 8.74
C GLN A 123 -15.14 -10.93 8.10
N SER A 124 -16.41 -10.56 8.25
CA SER A 124 -17.52 -11.30 7.65
C SER A 124 -17.50 -11.26 6.13
N ALA A 125 -17.14 -10.11 5.53
CA ALA A 125 -16.95 -10.00 4.09
C ALA A 125 -15.84 -10.93 3.56
N LEU A 126 -14.77 -11.13 4.33
CA LEU A 126 -13.67 -12.01 3.94
C LEU A 126 -13.97 -13.48 4.17
N GLU A 127 -14.64 -13.83 5.27
CA GLU A 127 -15.12 -15.20 5.49
C GLU A 127 -16.08 -15.63 4.37
N ALA A 128 -16.92 -14.72 3.88
CA ALA A 128 -17.79 -14.98 2.73
C ALA A 128 -17.03 -15.20 1.41
N LEU A 129 -15.86 -14.55 1.23
CA LEU A 129 -15.08 -14.62 -0.01
C LEU A 129 -14.00 -15.71 -0.01
N LEU A 130 -13.40 -15.98 1.15
CA LEU A 130 -12.24 -16.86 1.32
C LEU A 130 -12.58 -18.12 2.15
N GLY A 131 -13.81 -18.25 2.64
CA GLY A 131 -14.31 -19.38 3.42
C GLY A 131 -14.27 -19.16 4.95
N GLU A 132 -14.99 -20.00 5.70
CA GLU A 132 -15.15 -19.91 7.17
C GLU A 132 -13.83 -19.99 7.96
N GLY A 133 -12.72 -20.39 7.32
CA GLY A 133 -11.38 -20.44 7.89
C GLY A 133 -10.53 -19.18 7.66
N ALA A 134 -11.04 -18.17 6.96
CA ALA A 134 -10.30 -16.95 6.61
C ALA A 134 -10.15 -15.98 7.80
N GLY A 135 -9.84 -16.49 9.00
CA GLY A 135 -9.65 -15.79 10.26
C GLY A 135 -8.38 -14.92 10.30
N GLY A 136 -8.05 -14.27 9.19
CA GLY A 136 -6.79 -13.59 8.99
C GLY A 136 -6.79 -12.12 9.38
N LEU A 137 -7.92 -11.43 9.24
CA LEU A 137 -8.00 -10.00 9.53
C LEU A 137 -8.61 -9.74 10.89
N SER A 138 -7.84 -10.08 11.92
CA SER A 138 -8.10 -9.47 13.23
C SER A 138 -8.07 -7.95 13.11
N ALA A 139 -8.83 -7.26 13.96
CA ALA A 139 -8.82 -5.79 14.05
C ALA A 139 -7.39 -5.21 14.14
N GLY A 140 -6.47 -5.93 14.81
CA GLY A 140 -5.05 -5.56 14.88
C GLY A 140 -4.31 -5.62 13.54
N THR A 141 -4.70 -6.50 12.61
CA THR A 141 -4.14 -6.51 11.24
C THR A 141 -4.61 -5.30 10.46
N VAL A 142 -5.90 -4.95 10.55
CA VAL A 142 -6.44 -3.75 9.89
C VAL A 142 -5.78 -2.49 10.44
N SER A 143 -5.57 -2.40 11.75
CA SER A 143 -4.86 -1.27 12.36
C SER A 143 -3.41 -1.14 11.86
N ARG A 144 -2.67 -2.24 11.71
CA ARG A 144 -1.31 -2.20 11.14
C ARG A 144 -1.30 -1.78 9.68
N LEU A 145 -2.29 -2.22 8.89
CA LEU A 145 -2.42 -1.78 7.50
C LEU A 145 -2.72 -0.29 7.41
N LYS A 146 -3.63 0.23 8.24
CA LYS A 146 -3.88 1.67 8.35
C LYS A 146 -2.62 2.45 8.69
N ALA A 147 -1.84 2.00 9.68
CA ALA A 147 -0.58 2.64 10.04
C ALA A 147 0.43 2.65 8.88
N SER A 148 0.48 1.59 8.07
CA SER A 148 1.29 1.57 6.84
C SER A 148 0.81 2.60 5.82
N TRP A 149 -0.50 2.71 5.61
CA TRP A 149 -1.07 3.68 4.67
C TRP A 149 -0.91 5.12 5.15
N GLU A 150 -0.99 5.37 6.46
CA GLU A 150 -0.68 6.66 7.08
C GLU A 150 0.78 7.03 6.80
N ALA A 151 1.72 6.10 6.98
CA ALA A 151 3.13 6.34 6.69
C ALA A 151 3.40 6.60 5.18
N ASP A 152 2.70 5.89 4.29
CA ASP A 152 2.78 6.12 2.84
C ASP A 152 2.17 7.47 2.45
N TYR A 153 1.05 7.84 3.07
CA TYR A 153 0.43 9.14 2.92
C TYR A 153 1.36 10.25 3.39
N ASP A 154 1.98 10.13 4.56
CA ASP A 154 2.93 11.11 5.09
C ASP A 154 4.12 11.29 4.15
N ARG A 155 4.66 10.19 3.61
CA ARG A 155 5.74 10.24 2.62
C ARG A 155 5.30 10.92 1.33
N TRP A 156 4.12 10.58 0.82
CA TRP A 156 3.54 11.21 -0.38
C TRP A 156 3.27 12.70 -0.16
N ARG A 157 2.82 13.07 1.04
CA ARG A 157 2.51 14.43 1.47
C ARG A 157 3.76 15.28 1.63
N GLN A 158 4.92 14.68 1.92
CA GLN A 158 6.21 15.38 2.08
C GLN A 158 7.12 15.27 0.85
N ARG A 159 6.60 14.79 -0.28
CA ARG A 159 7.42 14.54 -1.47
C ARG A 159 7.97 15.83 -2.08
N ASP A 160 9.12 15.71 -2.74
CA ASP A 160 9.72 16.79 -3.51
C ASP A 160 8.94 17.03 -4.82
N LEU A 161 8.49 18.28 -5.01
CA LEU A 161 7.75 18.74 -6.18
C LEU A 161 8.63 19.54 -7.16
N SER A 162 9.87 19.86 -6.80
CA SER A 162 10.79 20.70 -7.59
C SER A 162 11.15 20.11 -8.95
N ARG A 163 11.00 18.78 -9.12
CA ARG A 163 11.34 18.07 -10.36
C ARG A 163 10.38 18.34 -11.51
N ARG A 164 9.25 19.02 -11.27
CA ARG A 164 8.24 19.31 -12.29
C ARG A 164 7.92 20.79 -12.31
N CYS A 165 7.71 21.32 -13.51
CA CYS A 165 7.24 22.67 -13.70
C CYS A 165 5.72 22.67 -13.81
N TYR A 166 5.02 23.06 -12.74
CA TYR A 166 3.56 23.16 -12.74
C TYR A 166 3.14 24.50 -13.35
N VAL A 167 2.42 24.43 -14.47
CA VAL A 167 1.96 25.60 -15.23
C VAL A 167 0.57 26.05 -14.77
N TYR A 168 -0.24 25.13 -14.24
CA TYR A 168 -1.55 25.43 -13.67
C TYR A 168 -1.72 24.71 -12.35
N VAL A 169 -2.33 25.39 -11.38
CA VAL A 169 -2.76 24.80 -10.11
C VAL A 169 -4.22 25.17 -9.86
N TRP A 170 -4.99 24.18 -9.41
CA TRP A 170 -6.37 24.28 -8.96
C TRP A 170 -6.43 23.90 -7.50
N ALA A 171 -7.24 24.62 -6.73
CA ALA A 171 -7.48 24.36 -5.32
C ALA A 171 -8.99 24.38 -5.07
N ASP A 172 -9.50 23.35 -4.39
CA ASP A 172 -10.92 23.17 -4.12
C ASP A 172 -11.18 22.52 -2.75
N GLY A 173 -12.33 22.82 -2.16
CA GLY A 173 -12.79 22.27 -0.88
C GLY A 173 -13.90 21.23 -1.10
N VAL A 174 -13.63 19.97 -0.81
CA VAL A 174 -14.61 18.88 -0.93
C VAL A 174 -15.28 18.63 0.43
N TYR A 175 -16.55 18.99 0.55
CA TYR A 175 -17.33 18.73 1.76
C TYR A 175 -17.78 17.28 1.83
N SER A 176 -17.54 16.63 2.96
CA SER A 176 -18.02 15.27 3.22
C SER A 176 -19.05 15.26 4.35
N ASN A 177 -20.21 14.65 4.11
CA ASN A 177 -21.22 14.42 5.14
C ASN A 177 -20.83 13.19 5.98
N VAL A 178 -19.82 13.32 6.84
CA VAL A 178 -19.46 12.28 7.81
C VAL A 178 -20.20 12.56 9.12
N ARG A 179 -20.80 11.52 9.72
CA ARG A 179 -21.71 11.58 10.89
C ARG A 179 -21.06 11.93 12.24
N MET A 180 -19.93 12.62 12.25
CA MET A 180 -19.34 13.15 13.49
C MET A 180 -19.42 14.67 13.42
N ASP A 181 -19.79 15.27 14.55
CA ASP A 181 -19.94 16.71 14.73
C ASP A 181 -18.79 17.47 14.06
N ASP A 182 -19.14 18.55 13.37
CA ASP A 182 -18.33 19.41 12.49
C ASP A 182 -18.19 19.04 10.99
N ARG A 183 -18.41 20.06 10.16
CA ARG A 183 -18.33 20.02 8.70
C ARG A 183 -16.87 19.81 8.25
N LEU A 184 -16.44 18.56 8.21
CA LEU A 184 -15.16 18.17 7.63
C LEU A 184 -15.13 18.55 6.14
N CYS A 185 -14.16 19.35 5.73
CA CYS A 185 -13.86 19.61 4.33
C CYS A 185 -12.47 19.10 4.00
N LEU A 186 -12.31 18.45 2.84
CA LEU A 186 -11.02 18.06 2.31
C LEU A 186 -10.53 19.17 1.38
N LEU A 187 -9.38 19.76 1.69
CA LEU A 187 -8.73 20.72 0.81
C LEU A 187 -7.90 19.94 -0.21
N VAL A 188 -8.24 20.07 -1.49
CA VAL A 188 -7.60 19.33 -2.58
C VAL A 188 -6.90 20.31 -3.50
N VAL A 189 -5.62 20.05 -3.77
CA VAL A 189 -4.82 20.82 -4.73
C VAL A 189 -4.41 19.92 -5.88
N VAL A 190 -4.67 20.35 -7.11
CA VAL A 190 -4.31 19.64 -8.35
C VAL A 190 -3.43 20.54 -9.19
N GLY A 191 -2.30 20.02 -9.65
CA GLY A 191 -1.38 20.70 -10.56
C GLY A 191 -1.45 20.09 -11.96
N SER A 192 -1.23 20.90 -13.00
CA SER A 192 -0.86 20.43 -14.34
C SER A 192 0.55 20.86 -14.65
N ASP A 193 1.39 19.91 -15.06
CA ASP A 193 2.73 20.22 -15.56
C ASP A 193 2.71 20.81 -16.97
N ASP A 194 3.90 21.18 -17.47
CA ASP A 194 4.16 21.72 -18.80
C ASP A 194 3.85 20.75 -19.94
N THR A 195 3.77 19.45 -19.65
CA THR A 195 3.30 18.42 -20.59
C THR A 195 1.77 18.28 -20.63
N GLY A 196 1.06 18.97 -19.74
CA GLY A 196 -0.40 18.87 -19.60
C GLY A 196 -0.85 17.70 -18.72
N ARG A 197 0.07 17.01 -18.04
CA ARG A 197 -0.28 15.94 -17.11
C ARG A 197 -0.77 16.53 -15.80
N LYS A 198 -1.97 16.14 -15.40
CA LYS A 198 -2.58 16.50 -14.12
C LYS A 198 -2.14 15.55 -13.02
N GLU A 199 -1.85 16.09 -11.84
CA GLU A 199 -1.63 15.31 -10.63
C GLU A 199 -2.18 16.00 -9.39
N VAL A 200 -2.51 15.21 -8.38
CA VAL A 200 -2.91 15.74 -7.06
C VAL A 200 -1.64 16.11 -6.30
N LEU A 201 -1.53 17.38 -5.90
CA LEU A 201 -0.40 17.93 -5.15
C LEU A 201 -0.60 17.81 -3.64
N ALA A 202 -1.82 18.07 -3.17
CA ALA A 202 -2.18 17.97 -1.76
C ALA A 202 -3.61 17.50 -1.58
N VAL A 203 -3.84 16.75 -0.50
CA VAL A 203 -5.16 16.46 0.08
C VAL A 203 -4.97 16.65 1.57
N VAL A 204 -5.68 17.58 2.20
CA VAL A 204 -5.54 17.88 3.62
C VAL A 204 -6.93 17.98 4.26
N ASP A 205 -7.05 17.44 5.47
CA ASP A 205 -8.23 17.62 6.31
C ASP A 205 -8.30 19.07 6.81
N GLY A 206 -9.34 19.78 6.42
CA GLY A 206 -9.64 21.14 6.86
C GLY A 206 -10.82 21.15 7.82
N TYR A 207 -10.68 21.91 8.90
CA TYR A 207 -11.79 22.28 9.77
C TYR A 207 -12.41 23.58 9.24
N ARG A 208 -13.34 23.45 8.28
CA ARG A 208 -13.90 24.53 7.44
C ARG A 208 -12.89 25.16 6.47
N GLU A 209 -13.41 25.78 5.39
CA GLU A 209 -12.63 26.64 4.49
C GLU A 209 -12.17 27.89 5.26
N SER A 210 -11.09 27.77 6.02
CA SER A 210 -10.46 28.89 6.71
C SER A 210 -9.23 29.35 5.94
N GLU A 211 -8.93 30.64 6.03
CA GLU A 211 -7.73 31.24 5.42
C GLU A 211 -6.44 30.59 5.95
N ALA A 212 -6.40 30.34 7.25
CA ALA A 212 -5.27 29.68 7.91
C ALA A 212 -5.01 28.26 7.36
N SER A 213 -6.05 27.46 7.16
CA SER A 213 -5.91 26.09 6.62
C SER A 213 -5.36 26.09 5.20
N TRP A 214 -5.76 27.06 4.37
CA TRP A 214 -5.19 27.20 3.01
C TRP A 214 -3.76 27.72 3.03
N GLN A 215 -3.44 28.64 3.94
CA GLN A 215 -2.09 29.14 4.12
C GLN A 215 -1.12 28.01 4.47
N GLU A 216 -1.46 27.15 5.43
CA GLU A 216 -0.63 25.98 5.79
C GLU A 216 -0.39 25.04 4.61
N VAL A 217 -1.41 24.81 3.76
CA VAL A 217 -1.27 23.98 2.55
C VAL A 217 -0.31 24.62 1.55
N ILE A 218 -0.40 25.93 1.33
CA ILE A 218 0.47 26.65 0.39
C ILE A 218 1.91 26.65 0.89
N GLU A 219 2.14 27.00 2.16
CA GLU A 219 3.47 26.99 2.78
C GLU A 219 4.10 25.60 2.72
N GLN A 220 3.31 24.55 2.96
CA GLN A 220 3.76 23.18 2.79
C GLN A 220 4.22 22.89 1.35
N LEU A 221 3.42 23.26 0.35
CA LEU A 221 3.75 23.02 -1.06
C LEU A 221 4.98 23.84 -1.52
N GLU A 222 5.11 25.08 -1.06
CA GLU A 222 6.29 25.91 -1.33
C GLU A 222 7.55 25.30 -0.71
N SER A 223 7.47 24.78 0.52
CA SER A 223 8.59 24.09 1.19
C SER A 223 9.05 22.83 0.44
N GLN A 224 8.17 22.24 -0.37
CA GLN A 224 8.43 21.08 -1.22
C GLN A 224 9.00 21.44 -2.59
N GLY A 225 9.23 22.72 -2.85
CA GLY A 225 9.79 23.21 -4.11
C GLY A 225 8.75 23.45 -5.20
N LEU A 226 7.46 23.54 -4.88
CA LEU A 226 6.44 23.95 -5.83
C LEU A 226 6.73 25.39 -6.30
N THR A 227 7.19 25.51 -7.54
CA THR A 227 7.43 26.83 -8.15
C THR A 227 6.27 27.18 -9.06
N ILE A 228 5.42 28.11 -8.62
CA ILE A 228 4.28 28.59 -9.41
C ILE A 228 4.70 29.89 -10.11
N PRO A 229 4.68 29.98 -11.45
CA PRO A 229 4.93 31.24 -12.13
C PRO A 229 3.81 32.28 -11.84
N PRO A 230 4.16 33.55 -11.57
CA PRO A 230 3.25 34.56 -11.01
C PRO A 230 2.05 34.94 -11.91
N PHE A 231 2.06 34.58 -13.19
CA PHE A 231 1.04 34.97 -14.17
C PHE A 231 0.07 33.85 -14.56
N ARG A 232 0.23 32.63 -14.01
CA ARG A 232 -0.66 31.50 -14.30
C ARG A 232 -0.97 30.73 -13.03
N CYS A 233 -1.87 31.24 -12.21
CA CYS A 233 -2.41 30.42 -11.14
C CYS A 233 -3.87 30.73 -10.82
N LEU A 234 -4.59 29.65 -10.53
CA LEU A 234 -5.82 29.58 -9.76
C LEU A 234 -7.13 30.02 -10.44
N SER A 235 -7.72 29.14 -11.27
CA SER A 235 -9.18 29.15 -11.39
C SER A 235 -9.75 28.45 -10.15
N LEU A 236 -9.99 29.23 -9.10
CA LEU A 236 -10.64 28.80 -7.87
C LEU A 236 -12.14 28.71 -8.07
N LEU A 237 -12.73 27.59 -7.68
CA LEU A 237 -14.19 27.48 -7.58
C LEU A 237 -14.71 27.94 -6.20
N GLY A 238 -13.83 28.24 -5.23
CA GLY A 238 -14.17 28.74 -3.89
C GLY A 238 -13.82 30.21 -3.67
N ARG A 239 -14.77 31.00 -3.14
CA ARG A 239 -14.68 32.47 -2.95
C ARG A 239 -13.59 32.95 -1.97
N LEU A 240 -13.02 32.07 -1.13
CA LEU A 240 -12.13 32.44 -0.01
C LEU A 240 -10.62 32.40 -0.34
N ILE A 241 -10.19 31.69 -1.38
CA ILE A 241 -8.75 31.44 -1.61
C ILE A 241 -8.11 32.56 -2.46
N THR A 242 -8.92 33.31 -3.20
CA THR A 242 -8.47 34.33 -4.16
C THR A 242 -7.62 35.46 -3.55
N PRO A 243 -7.95 36.03 -2.37
CA PRO A 243 -7.12 37.07 -1.76
C PRO A 243 -5.83 36.53 -1.13
N ILE A 244 -5.85 35.33 -0.55
CA ILE A 244 -4.72 34.69 0.17
C ILE A 244 -3.59 34.32 -0.79
N VAL A 245 -3.95 33.66 -1.90
CA VAL A 245 -2.95 33.24 -2.88
C VAL A 245 -2.41 34.45 -3.66
N LYS A 246 -3.24 35.48 -3.88
CA LYS A 246 -2.76 36.74 -4.47
C LYS A 246 -1.81 37.50 -3.56
N SER A 247 -2.03 37.53 -2.25
CA SER A 247 -1.15 38.24 -1.31
C SER A 247 0.18 37.51 -1.14
N GLN A 248 0.19 36.19 -0.98
CA GLN A 248 1.42 35.43 -0.76
C GLN A 248 2.29 35.29 -2.02
N LEU A 249 1.71 35.02 -3.21
CA LEU A 249 2.47 34.97 -4.46
C LEU A 249 3.02 36.34 -4.89
N SER A 250 2.45 37.44 -4.38
CA SER A 250 2.98 38.78 -4.63
C SER A 250 4.24 39.10 -3.80
N HIS A 251 4.45 38.41 -2.68
CA HIS A 251 5.60 38.61 -1.79
C HIS A 251 6.81 37.74 -2.14
N THR A 252 6.61 36.63 -2.87
CA THR A 252 7.69 35.72 -3.32
C THR A 252 8.26 36.06 -4.70
N ALA A 253 7.83 37.13 -5.37
CA ALA A 253 8.40 37.56 -6.64
C ALA A 253 9.84 38.10 -6.44
N PRO A 254 10.90 37.40 -6.89
CA PRO A 254 12.22 37.99 -6.91
C PRO A 254 12.30 38.96 -8.09
N THR A 255 12.65 40.21 -7.82
CA THR A 255 13.19 41.14 -8.80
C THR A 255 14.54 40.60 -9.32
N ARG A 256 14.52 39.61 -10.21
CA ARG A 256 15.69 39.20 -10.97
C ARG A 256 15.35 38.97 -12.43
N THR A 257 15.70 39.99 -13.21
CA THR A 257 16.21 39.96 -14.58
C THR A 257 16.29 38.58 -15.25
N ASN A 258 15.46 38.44 -16.28
CA ASN A 258 15.71 37.73 -17.54
C ASN A 258 17.07 37.02 -17.63
N ARG A 259 17.10 35.69 -17.51
CA ARG A 259 18.09 34.83 -18.19
C ARG A 259 17.58 33.40 -18.37
N ALA A 260 17.32 33.09 -19.64
CA ALA A 260 17.56 31.83 -20.33
C ALA A 260 16.89 30.55 -19.78
N CYS A 261 15.64 30.33 -20.20
CA CYS A 261 15.25 29.01 -20.69
C CYS A 261 15.46 29.05 -22.20
N THR A 262 16.61 28.58 -22.69
CA THR A 262 16.85 28.42 -24.12
C THR A 262 17.77 27.21 -24.33
N SER A 263 17.27 26.30 -25.15
CA SER A 263 17.93 25.18 -25.82
C SER A 263 18.60 24.10 -24.96
N LEU A 264 18.07 22.89 -25.04
CA LEU A 264 18.87 21.74 -25.46
C LEU A 264 18.01 20.81 -26.32
N HIS A 265 18.52 20.55 -27.53
CA HIS A 265 18.21 19.38 -28.34
C HIS A 265 18.58 18.10 -27.58
#